data_AF-A0A3P1SPK9-F1
#
_entry.id   AF-A0A3P1SPK9-F1
#
_cell.length_a   1.000
_cell.length_b   1.000
_cell.length_c   1.000
_cell.angle_alpha   90.00
_cell.angle_beta   90.00
_cell.angle_gamma   90.00
#
_symmetry.space_group_name_H-M   'P 1'
#
loop_
_entity.id
_entity.type
_entity.pdbx_description
1 polymer ?
#
loop_
_entity_poly.entity_id
_entity_poly.type
_entity_poly.pdbx_seq_one_letter_code
_entity_poly.pdbx_strand_id
1 'polypeptide(L)'
;MKKLLYLFLALALLGCSSDDDETNNLSGFEQYEGTWGPASYTLDGVVYDCDPNSPGVTNIDRIVFLRYEGDEVIMRTEYAVSGGWKHRRDKMLYWVNGAFHEVRLNGDKVEAGNLYTAITISGGYLYDTDHPGMKFVKVK
;
A
#
# COMPACT_ATOMS: atom_id res chain seq x y z
N MET A 1 49.26 25.24 29.71
CA MET A 1 48.00 25.85 29.22
C MET A 1 47.67 25.29 27.84
N LYS A 2 46.72 24.34 27.76
CA LYS A 2 45.75 24.15 26.65
C LYS A 2 44.86 22.97 27.01
N LYS A 3 43.59 23.28 27.28
CA LYS A 3 42.46 22.34 27.37
C LYS A 3 42.07 21.94 25.95
N LEU A 4 41.70 20.68 25.67
CA LEU A 4 40.36 20.33 25.16
C LEU A 4 40.19 18.81 24.91
N LEU A 5 39.08 18.29 25.46
CA LEU A 5 38.14 17.25 24.99
C LEU A 5 38.71 15.91 24.45
N TYR A 6 38.48 14.76 25.12
CA TYR A 6 37.24 13.94 25.14
C TYR A 6 36.95 13.30 23.76
N LEU A 7 36.55 12.04 23.57
CA LEU A 7 35.93 11.02 24.44
C LEU A 7 35.99 9.68 23.67
N PHE A 8 36.33 8.61 24.39
CA PHE A 8 35.90 7.20 24.27
C PHE A 8 35.86 6.48 22.91
N LEU A 9 36.86 5.62 22.80
CA LEU A 9 36.84 4.29 22.21
C LEU A 9 35.93 3.36 23.03
N ALA A 10 35.05 2.59 22.40
CA ALA A 10 34.77 1.20 22.77
C ALA A 10 33.96 0.48 21.68
N LEU A 11 34.64 -0.43 20.99
CA LEU A 11 34.04 -1.58 20.32
C LEU A 11 33.21 -2.38 21.32
N ALA A 12 32.01 -2.80 20.92
CA ALA A 12 31.38 -4.00 21.44
C ALA A 12 30.72 -4.76 20.27
N LEU A 13 31.35 -5.85 19.86
CA LEU A 13 30.73 -6.98 19.16
C LEU A 13 30.25 -8.00 20.22
N LEU A 14 29.29 -8.85 19.82
CA LEU A 14 28.57 -9.90 20.56
C LEU A 14 27.34 -9.37 21.32
N GLY A 15 26.11 -9.87 21.21
CA GLY A 15 25.51 -11.04 20.57
C GLY A 15 24.17 -11.36 21.28
N CYS A 16 23.22 -11.93 20.54
CA CYS A 16 21.96 -12.60 20.97
C CYS A 16 20.71 -11.80 21.41
N SER A 17 19.64 -12.08 20.64
CA SER A 17 18.27 -12.43 21.06
C SER A 17 17.22 -11.33 21.19
N SER A 18 16.36 -11.24 20.18
CA SER A 18 14.98 -11.72 20.36
C SER A 18 14.45 -12.24 19.02
N ASP A 19 14.50 -13.56 18.84
CA ASP A 19 13.39 -14.22 18.14
C ASP A 19 12.21 -14.25 19.13
N ASP A 20 11.01 -14.09 18.57
CA ASP A 20 9.67 -14.22 19.14
C ASP A 20 8.90 -12.92 19.45
N ASP A 21 8.08 -12.58 18.44
CA ASP A 21 6.70 -12.07 18.48
C ASP A 21 6.39 -10.62 18.93
N GLU A 22 5.42 -10.05 18.21
CA GLU A 22 4.63 -8.84 18.53
C GLU A 22 5.05 -7.45 17.98
N THR A 23 5.85 -7.34 16.93
CA THR A 23 5.75 -6.14 16.08
C THR A 23 5.96 -6.48 14.62
N ASN A 24 4.85 -6.77 13.94
CA ASN A 24 4.72 -6.58 12.50
C ASN A 24 5.39 -5.24 12.16
N ASN A 25 6.60 -5.29 11.59
CA ASN A 25 7.37 -4.10 11.30
C ASN A 25 6.82 -3.51 10.00
N LEU A 26 5.67 -2.85 10.13
CA LEU A 26 4.87 -2.32 9.04
C LEU A 26 5.33 -1.00 8.52
N SER A 27 6.50 -0.51 8.94
CA SER A 27 7.08 0.74 8.51
C SER A 27 7.06 0.82 6.97
N GLY A 28 6.01 1.40 6.41
CA GLY A 28 5.74 1.40 4.97
C GLY A 28 4.31 1.00 4.54
N PHE A 29 3.70 -0.06 5.11
CA PHE A 29 2.33 -0.44 4.74
C PHE A 29 1.32 0.63 5.19
N GLU A 30 1.56 1.31 6.32
CA GLU A 30 0.64 2.35 6.82
C GLU A 30 0.45 3.48 5.79
N GLN A 31 1.40 3.65 4.87
CA GLN A 31 1.25 4.59 3.76
C GLN A 31 0.08 4.18 2.87
N TYR A 32 -0.02 2.90 2.51
CA TYR A 32 -1.04 2.34 1.62
C TYR A 32 -2.34 1.97 2.32
N GLU A 33 -2.31 1.64 3.60
CA GLU A 33 -3.48 1.19 4.36
C GLU A 33 -4.67 2.16 4.27
N GLY A 34 -5.89 1.63 4.13
CA GLY A 34 -7.13 2.41 4.12
C GLY A 34 -7.71 2.60 2.73
N THR A 35 -8.63 3.56 2.61
CA THR A 35 -9.37 3.82 1.38
C THR A 35 -8.70 4.91 0.55
N TRP A 36 -8.61 4.68 -0.76
CA TRP A 36 -8.06 5.59 -1.75
C TRP A 36 -9.13 5.87 -2.81
N GLY A 37 -9.71 7.06 -2.75
CA GLY A 37 -10.76 7.51 -3.65
C GLY A 37 -10.18 8.14 -4.93
N PRO A 38 -10.93 8.13 -6.04
CA PRO A 38 -10.50 8.73 -7.29
C PRO A 38 -10.37 10.25 -7.13
N ALA A 39 -9.18 10.79 -7.38
CA ALA A 39 -8.91 12.22 -7.41
C ALA A 39 -9.10 12.80 -8.83
N SER A 40 -8.73 12.02 -9.85
CA SER A 40 -8.92 12.38 -11.25
C SER A 40 -8.85 11.14 -12.14
N TYR A 41 -9.46 11.19 -13.32
CA TYR A 41 -9.26 10.21 -14.39
C TYR A 41 -8.93 10.90 -15.72
N THR A 42 -8.34 10.14 -16.64
CA THR A 42 -8.01 10.62 -17.99
C THR A 42 -8.83 9.86 -19.02
N LEU A 43 -9.54 10.57 -19.90
CA LEU A 43 -10.29 9.99 -21.01
C LEU A 43 -9.89 10.74 -22.29
N ASP A 44 -9.46 10.00 -23.31
CA ASP A 44 -9.03 10.56 -24.60
C ASP A 44 -8.00 11.72 -24.49
N GLY A 45 -7.10 11.60 -23.50
CA GLY A 45 -6.05 12.59 -23.22
C GLY A 45 -6.51 13.82 -22.43
N VAL A 46 -7.79 13.89 -22.04
CA VAL A 46 -8.35 14.96 -21.21
C VAL A 46 -8.45 14.48 -19.75
N VAL A 47 -7.99 15.33 -18.82
CA VAL A 47 -8.03 15.06 -17.37
C VAL A 47 -9.32 15.63 -16.79
N TYR A 48 -10.02 14.83 -16.00
CA TYR A 48 -11.23 15.19 -15.29
C TYR A 48 -11.04 15.01 -13.79
N ASP A 49 -11.35 16.04 -13.01
CA ASP A 49 -11.29 15.99 -11.55
C ASP A 49 -12.48 15.18 -10.98
N CYS A 50 -12.26 14.55 -9.82
CA CYS A 50 -13.26 13.78 -9.10
C CYS A 50 -13.34 14.19 -7.64
N ASP A 51 -14.54 14.11 -7.07
CA ASP A 51 -14.68 14.06 -5.61
C ASP A 51 -14.37 12.62 -5.15
N PRO A 52 -13.29 12.40 -4.37
CA PRO A 52 -12.89 11.06 -3.93
C PRO A 52 -13.87 10.43 -2.95
N ASN A 53 -14.76 11.21 -2.31
CA ASN A 53 -15.78 10.70 -1.39
C ASN A 53 -17.07 10.31 -2.11
N SER A 54 -17.38 11.03 -3.20
CA SER A 54 -18.63 10.90 -3.93
C SER A 54 -18.41 11.17 -5.42
N PRO A 55 -17.85 10.21 -6.18
CA PRO A 55 -17.68 10.40 -7.61
C PRO A 55 -19.07 10.52 -8.24
N GLY A 56 -19.39 11.70 -8.77
CA GLY A 56 -20.63 11.97 -9.50
C GLY A 56 -20.74 11.22 -10.83
N VAL A 57 -19.82 10.29 -11.10
CA VAL A 57 -19.71 9.48 -12.31
C VAL A 57 -19.80 8.01 -11.91
N THR A 58 -20.70 7.27 -12.55
CA THR A 58 -20.86 5.83 -12.31
C THR A 58 -19.66 5.05 -12.83
N ASN A 59 -19.37 3.91 -12.20
CA ASN A 59 -18.28 3.00 -12.58
C ASN A 59 -16.84 3.55 -12.43
N ILE A 60 -16.65 4.66 -11.73
CA ILE A 60 -15.30 5.03 -11.26
C ILE A 60 -14.96 4.20 -10.03
N ASP A 61 -13.72 3.69 -10.03
CA ASP A 61 -13.24 2.80 -8.98
C ASP A 61 -12.54 3.58 -7.85
N ARG A 62 -12.65 3.08 -6.62
CA ARG A 62 -11.75 3.36 -5.49
C ARG A 62 -11.01 2.08 -5.10
N ILE A 63 -9.87 2.24 -4.43
CA ILE A 63 -9.04 1.14 -3.95
C ILE A 63 -9.07 1.13 -2.43
N VAL A 64 -9.23 -0.04 -1.82
CA VAL A 64 -9.20 -0.23 -0.38
C VAL A 64 -8.12 -1.25 -0.05
N PHE A 65 -7.11 -0.87 0.74
CA PHE A 65 -6.11 -1.78 1.25
C PHE A 65 -6.49 -2.21 2.66
N LEU A 66 -6.77 -3.50 2.82
CA LEU A 66 -7.11 -4.12 4.09
C LEU A 66 -5.99 -5.10 4.47
N ARG A 67 -5.47 -4.96 5.69
CA ARG A 67 -4.65 -6.00 6.28
C ARG A 67 -5.54 -7.17 6.68
N TYR A 68 -5.12 -8.37 6.33
CA TYR A 68 -5.71 -9.63 6.74
C TYR A 68 -4.59 -10.46 7.38
N GLU A 69 -4.83 -11.08 8.53
CA GLU A 69 -3.92 -12.05 9.19
C GLU A 69 -2.40 -11.99 8.84
N GLY A 70 -1.59 -11.41 9.72
CA GLY A 70 -0.13 -11.33 9.50
C GLY A 70 0.24 -10.38 8.36
N ASP A 71 0.95 -10.90 7.36
CA ASP A 71 1.45 -10.17 6.17
C ASP A 71 0.49 -10.23 4.98
N GLU A 72 -0.69 -10.84 5.13
CA GLU A 72 -1.68 -10.91 4.06
C GLU A 72 -2.39 -9.56 3.88
N VAL A 73 -2.60 -9.17 2.63
CA VAL A 73 -3.24 -7.92 2.27
C VAL A 73 -4.29 -8.20 1.22
N ILE A 74 -5.47 -7.64 1.41
CA ILE A 74 -6.52 -7.60 0.40
C ILE A 74 -6.54 -6.18 -0.17
N MET A 75 -6.18 -6.06 -1.45
CA MET A 75 -6.47 -4.89 -2.25
C MET A 75 -7.83 -5.06 -2.91
N ARG A 76 -8.82 -4.33 -2.42
CA ARG A 76 -10.19 -4.34 -2.94
C ARG A 76 -10.42 -3.18 -3.89
N THR A 77 -11.01 -3.45 -5.04
CA THR A 77 -11.56 -2.42 -5.93
C THR A 77 -13.07 -2.34 -5.72
N GLU A 78 -13.59 -1.12 -5.56
CA GLU A 78 -15.01 -0.85 -5.45
C GLU A 78 -15.42 0.24 -6.44
N TYR A 79 -16.62 0.14 -6.98
CA TYR A 79 -17.13 1.08 -7.98
C TYR A 79 -18.36 1.82 -7.48
N ALA A 80 -18.51 3.06 -7.93
CA ALA A 80 -19.63 3.89 -7.54
C ALA A 80 -20.91 3.53 -8.32
N VAL A 81 -21.99 3.28 -7.58
CA VAL A 81 -23.35 3.04 -8.09
C VAL A 81 -24.36 3.75 -7.20
N SER A 82 -25.14 4.66 -7.78
CA SER A 82 -26.35 5.26 -7.21
C SER A 82 -26.28 5.52 -5.69
N GLY A 83 -25.34 6.37 -5.27
CA GLY A 83 -25.21 6.82 -3.87
C GLY A 83 -24.39 5.92 -2.95
N GLY A 84 -23.69 4.91 -3.48
CA GLY A 84 -22.81 4.08 -2.67
C GLY A 84 -21.70 3.37 -3.46
N TRP A 85 -20.80 2.75 -2.72
CA TRP A 85 -19.71 1.94 -3.24
C TRP A 85 -20.11 0.47 -3.25
N LYS A 86 -19.83 -0.22 -4.35
CA LYS A 86 -20.09 -1.65 -4.53
C LYS A 86 -18.78 -2.37 -4.80
N HIS A 87 -18.63 -3.53 -4.18
CA HIS A 87 -17.49 -4.39 -4.42
C HIS A 87 -17.40 -4.81 -5.90
N ARG A 88 -16.21 -4.67 -6.50
CA ARG A 88 -15.93 -5.12 -7.87
C ARG A 88 -15.07 -6.37 -7.88
N ARG A 89 -13.92 -6.31 -7.21
CA ARG A 89 -12.90 -7.37 -7.19
C ARG A 89 -12.02 -7.24 -5.96
N ASP A 90 -11.50 -8.37 -5.50
CA ASP A 90 -10.44 -8.44 -4.50
C ASP A 90 -9.18 -9.01 -5.16
N LYS A 91 -8.02 -8.50 -4.77
CA LYS A 91 -6.71 -9.05 -5.09
C LYS A 91 -5.97 -9.32 -3.78
N MET A 92 -5.62 -10.57 -3.56
CA MET A 92 -4.77 -10.97 -2.45
C MET A 92 -3.32 -10.67 -2.80
N LEU A 93 -2.61 -10.08 -1.85
CA LEU A 93 -1.20 -9.71 -1.92
C LEU A 93 -0.53 -10.09 -0.59
N TYR A 94 0.79 -10.24 -0.60
CA TYR A 94 1.61 -10.29 0.59
C TYR A 94 2.36 -8.97 0.76
N TRP A 95 2.45 -8.46 1.98
CA TRP A 95 3.33 -7.34 2.31
C TRP A 95 4.56 -7.84 3.06
N VAL A 96 5.68 -8.00 2.35
CA VAL A 96 6.92 -8.56 2.92
C VAL A 96 8.07 -7.66 2.53
N ASN A 97 8.98 -7.40 3.47
CA ASN A 97 10.18 -6.56 3.25
C ASN A 97 9.88 -5.18 2.66
N GLY A 98 8.76 -4.57 3.06
CA GLY A 98 8.38 -3.23 2.64
C GLY A 98 7.80 -3.12 1.22
N ALA A 99 7.36 -4.23 0.63
CA ALA A 99 6.75 -4.24 -0.70
C ALA A 99 5.59 -5.23 -0.83
N PHE A 100 4.73 -4.99 -1.82
CA PHE A 100 3.67 -5.91 -2.20
C PHE A 100 4.21 -7.04 -3.09
N HIS A 101 3.78 -8.26 -2.83
CA HIS A 101 4.06 -9.43 -3.63
C HIS A 101 2.74 -10.09 -4.05
N GLU A 102 2.71 -10.63 -5.26
CA GLU A 102 1.60 -11.46 -5.71
C GLU A 102 1.52 -12.76 -4.90
N VAL A 103 0.34 -13.37 -4.84
CA VAL A 103 0.18 -14.70 -4.26
C VAL A 103 0.75 -15.74 -5.21
N ARG A 104 1.59 -16.64 -4.70
CA ARG A 104 2.10 -17.81 -5.43
C ARG A 104 1.66 -19.10 -4.73
N LEU A 105 1.13 -20.03 -5.50
CA LEU A 105 0.83 -21.38 -5.05
C LEU A 105 2.03 -22.29 -5.32
N ASN A 106 2.44 -23.06 -4.32
CA ASN A 106 3.50 -24.05 -4.41
C ASN A 106 3.06 -25.37 -3.76
N GLY A 107 2.43 -26.22 -4.58
CA GLY A 107 1.67 -27.35 -4.07
C GLY A 107 0.50 -26.86 -3.20
N ASP A 108 0.42 -27.35 -1.98
CA ASP A 108 -0.62 -27.00 -1.01
C ASP A 108 -0.26 -25.77 -0.14
N LYS A 109 0.83 -25.06 -0.47
CA LYS A 109 1.29 -23.88 0.28
C LYS A 109 1.01 -22.60 -0.50
N VAL A 110 0.56 -21.58 0.22
CA VAL A 110 0.44 -20.20 -0.26
C VAL A 110 1.65 -19.43 0.24
N GLU A 111 2.37 -18.74 -0.66
CA GLU A 111 3.55 -17.97 -0.31
C GLU A 111 3.68 -16.70 -1.16
N ALA A 112 4.57 -15.79 -0.73
CA ALA A 112 4.89 -14.60 -1.50
C ALA A 112 5.52 -14.96 -2.85
N GLY A 113 4.95 -14.40 -3.91
CA GLY A 113 5.37 -14.55 -5.29
C GLY A 113 6.22 -13.38 -5.77
N ASN A 114 6.03 -13.02 -7.03
CA ASN A 114 6.74 -11.92 -7.66
C ASN A 114 6.34 -10.57 -7.04
N LEU A 115 7.25 -9.60 -7.14
CA LEU A 115 6.99 -8.21 -6.73
C LEU A 115 5.80 -7.64 -7.52
N TYR A 116 4.81 -7.10 -6.81
CA TYR A 116 3.68 -6.40 -7.40
C TYR A 116 3.98 -4.91 -7.51
N THR A 117 4.27 -4.46 -8.73
CA THR A 117 4.76 -3.10 -9.00
C THR A 117 3.69 -2.15 -9.55
N ALA A 118 2.42 -2.59 -9.62
CA ALA A 118 1.37 -1.78 -10.22
C ALA A 118 1.05 -0.53 -9.39
N ILE A 119 1.26 -0.62 -8.07
CA ILE A 119 0.91 0.43 -7.12
C ILE A 119 2.13 1.26 -6.75
N THR A 120 2.02 2.57 -6.90
CA THR A 120 3.03 3.52 -6.46
C THR A 120 2.38 4.71 -5.77
N ILE A 121 3.09 5.31 -4.81
CA ILE A 121 2.69 6.58 -4.18
C ILE A 121 3.71 7.64 -4.56
N SER A 122 3.23 8.76 -5.10
CA SER A 122 4.07 9.91 -5.45
C SER A 122 3.28 11.20 -5.33
N GLY A 123 3.89 12.24 -4.74
CA GLY A 123 3.25 13.55 -4.60
C GLY A 123 1.93 13.54 -3.80
N GLY A 124 1.74 12.56 -2.90
CA GLY A 124 0.50 12.40 -2.12
C GLY A 124 -0.63 11.67 -2.85
N TYR A 125 -0.39 11.19 -4.07
CA TYR A 125 -1.33 10.38 -4.84
C TYR A 125 -0.87 8.94 -4.93
N LEU A 126 -1.83 8.03 -4.97
CA LEU A 126 -1.62 6.64 -5.38
C LEU A 126 -1.93 6.51 -6.86
N TYR A 127 -1.09 5.75 -7.55
CA TYR A 127 -1.23 5.39 -8.95
C TYR A 127 -1.29 3.88 -9.05
N ASP A 128 -2.18 3.37 -9.90
CA ASP A 128 -2.34 1.96 -10.18
C ASP A 128 -2.27 1.74 -11.70
N THR A 129 -1.26 1.01 -12.18
CA THR A 129 -1.14 0.70 -13.60
C THR A 129 -2.26 -0.23 -14.09
N ASP A 130 -2.92 -0.98 -13.20
CA ASP A 130 -4.11 -1.76 -13.52
C ASP A 130 -5.34 -0.86 -13.78
N HIS A 131 -5.26 0.44 -13.44
CA HIS A 131 -6.26 1.47 -13.73
C HIS A 131 -5.60 2.72 -14.38
N PRO A 132 -5.14 2.59 -15.64
CA PRO A 132 -4.35 3.63 -16.29
C PRO A 132 -5.10 4.96 -16.38
N GLY A 133 -4.39 6.06 -16.14
CA GLY A 133 -4.95 7.41 -16.21
C GLY A 133 -5.76 7.83 -14.97
N MET A 134 -5.96 6.94 -13.99
CA MET A 134 -6.55 7.29 -12.70
C MET A 134 -5.48 7.72 -11.70
N LYS A 135 -5.81 8.72 -10.89
CA LYS A 135 -5.06 9.12 -9.69
C LYS A 135 -5.97 8.96 -8.50
N PHE A 136 -5.43 8.47 -7.40
CA PHE A 136 -6.19 8.29 -6.18
C PHE A 136 -5.59 9.12 -5.04
N VAL A 137 -6.45 9.58 -4.14
CA VAL A 137 -6.06 10.27 -2.91
C VAL A 137 -6.62 9.52 -1.71
N LYS A 138 -5.87 9.50 -0.61
CA LYS A 138 -6.28 8.82 0.61
C LYS A 138 -7.52 9.51 1.18
N VAL A 139 -8.58 8.73 1.36
CA VAL A 139 -9.86 9.15 1.96
C VAL A 139 -9.86 8.67 3.40
N LYS A 140 -10.14 9.60 4.33
CA LYS A 140 -10.17 9.33 5.77
C LYS A 140 -11.37 8.50 6.18
#